data_AF-A0A367LTF7-F1
#
_entry.id   AF-A0A367LTF7-F1
#
_cell.length_a   1.000
_cell.length_b   1.000
_cell.length_c   1.000
_cell.angle_alpha   90.00
_cell.angle_beta   90.00
_cell.angle_gamma   90.00
#
_symmetry.space_group_name_H-M   'P 1'
#
loop_
_entity.id
_entity.type
_entity.pdbx_description
1 polymer ?
#
loop_
_entity_poly.entity_id
_entity_poly.type
_entity_poly.pdbx_seq_one_letter_code
_entity_poly.pdbx_strand_id
1 'polypeptide(L)'
;GERVARRVLELISGLNESDRVIFLLSGGGSALLSLPAEGIGLADKQAVNKALLKSGAAIGEMNCVRKHLSAIKGGRLAKAC
;
A
#
# COMPACT_ATOMS: atom_id res chain seq x y z
N GLY A 1 -6.86 5.99 -5.22
CA GLY A 1 -5.55 5.33 -5.03
C GLY A 1 -5.49 3.91 -5.55
N GLU A 2 -6.55 3.11 -5.43
CA GLU A 2 -6.49 1.67 -5.76
C GLU A 2 -6.15 1.36 -7.21
N ARG A 3 -6.85 1.95 -8.18
CA ARG A 3 -6.57 1.72 -9.61
C ARG A 3 -5.12 2.06 -9.98
N VAL A 4 -4.61 3.19 -9.50
CA VAL A 4 -3.22 3.61 -9.72
C VAL A 4 -2.25 2.63 -9.09
N ALA A 5 -2.50 2.20 -7.84
CA ALA A 5 -1.67 1.23 -7.15
C ALA A 5 -1.62 -0.13 -7.84
N ARG A 6 -2.76 -0.60 -8.37
CA ARG A 6 -2.85 -1.82 -9.18
C ARG A 6 -2.02 -1.68 -10.46
N ARG A 7 -2.19 -0.57 -11.18
CA ARG A 7 -1.43 -0.31 -12.41
C ARG A 7 0.08 -0.23 -12.16
N VAL A 8 0.51 0.41 -11.07
CA VAL A 8 1.92 0.47 -10.69
C VAL A 8 2.46 -0.93 -10.39
N LEU A 9 1.71 -1.75 -9.65
CA LEU A 9 2.11 -3.13 -9.38
C LEU A 9 2.25 -3.94 -10.67
N GLU A 10 1.29 -3.83 -11.60
CA GLU A 10 1.36 -4.47 -12.92
C GLU A 10 2.59 -4.02 -13.73
N LEU A 11 2.95 -2.73 -13.68
CA LEU A 11 4.09 -2.18 -14.42
C LEU A 11 5.43 -2.72 -13.94
N ILE A 12 5.55 -3.05 -12.66
CA ILE A 12 6.79 -3.56 -12.07
C ILE A 12 6.80 -5.09 -11.95
N SER A 13 5.63 -5.74 -12.06
CA SER A 13 5.52 -7.20 -12.00
C SER A 13 6.03 -7.80 -13.30
N GLY A 14 7.20 -8.44 -13.28
CA GLY A 14 7.81 -9.08 -14.45
C GLY A 14 9.07 -8.40 -14.97
N LEU A 15 9.65 -7.47 -14.19
CA LEU A 15 11.00 -6.98 -14.42
C LEU A 15 12.04 -8.09 -14.19
N ASN A 16 13.22 -7.92 -14.78
CA ASN A 16 14.37 -8.79 -14.57
C ASN A 16 15.58 -7.97 -14.05
N GLU A 17 16.70 -8.66 -13.78
CA GLU A 17 17.90 -8.06 -13.17
C GLU A 17 18.54 -6.91 -13.98
N SER A 18 18.26 -6.86 -15.29
CA SER A 18 18.74 -5.81 -16.19
C SER A 18 17.89 -4.54 -16.12
N ASP A 19 16.68 -4.62 -15.56
CA ASP A 19 15.77 -3.49 -15.41
C ASP A 19 16.10 -2.64 -14.17
N ARG A 20 15.66 -1.39 -14.20
CA ARG A 20 15.85 -0.43 -13.11
C ARG A 20 14.56 0.32 -12.84
N VAL A 21 14.12 0.29 -11.58
CA VAL A 21 12.96 1.07 -11.12
C VAL A 21 13.45 2.32 -10.40
N ILE A 22 13.08 3.49 -10.94
CA ILE A 22 13.26 4.77 -10.27
C ILE A 22 11.92 5.15 -9.63
N PHE A 23 11.83 5.05 -8.30
CA PHE A 23 10.61 5.38 -7.56
C PHE A 23 10.71 6.75 -6.88
N LEU A 24 10.08 7.75 -7.48
CA LEU A 24 10.04 9.12 -6.95
C LEU A 24 8.86 9.28 -6.00
N LEU A 25 9.14 9.57 -4.73
CA LEU A 25 8.13 9.64 -3.66
C LEU A 25 8.00 11.04 -3.08
N SER A 26 6.76 11.47 -2.87
CA SER A 26 6.40 12.70 -2.18
C SER A 26 5.22 12.48 -1.20
N GLY A 27 4.74 13.56 -0.58
CA GLY A 27 3.61 13.52 0.35
C GLY A 27 2.33 12.93 -0.28
N GLY A 28 1.53 12.21 0.52
CA GLY A 28 0.24 11.65 0.08
C GLY A 28 0.29 10.21 -0.45
N GLY A 29 1.48 9.59 -0.58
CA GLY A 29 1.63 8.21 -1.08
C GLY A 29 0.77 7.16 -0.36
N SER A 30 0.50 7.34 0.94
CA SER A 30 -0.40 6.46 1.70
C SER A 30 -1.81 6.32 1.11
N ALA A 31 -2.38 7.43 0.60
CA ALA A 31 -3.72 7.49 0.02
C ALA A 31 -3.71 7.31 -1.51
N LEU A 32 -2.70 7.87 -2.18
CA LEU A 32 -2.55 7.83 -3.64
C LEU A 32 -2.12 6.45 -4.15
N LEU A 33 -1.31 5.70 -3.40
CA LEU A 33 -0.89 4.32 -3.69
C LEU A 33 -1.46 3.35 -2.65
N SER A 34 -2.75 3.03 -2.76
CA SER A 34 -3.46 2.16 -1.80
C SER A 34 -4.12 0.96 -2.47
N LEU A 35 -3.42 -0.17 -2.45
CA LEU A 35 -3.98 -1.48 -2.83
C LEU A 35 -4.28 -2.30 -1.56
N PRO A 36 -5.52 -2.75 -1.33
CA PRO A 36 -5.85 -3.73 -0.29
C PRO A 36 -5.07 -5.04 -0.47
N ALA A 37 -4.97 -5.84 0.59
CA ALA A 37 -4.47 -7.21 0.44
C ALA A 37 -5.55 -8.08 -0.24
N GLU A 38 -5.15 -9.26 -0.73
CA GLU A 38 -6.10 -10.24 -1.27
C GLU A 38 -7.19 -10.59 -0.24
N GLY A 39 -8.42 -10.75 -0.70
CA GLY A 39 -9.59 -11.02 0.16
C GLY A 39 -10.10 -9.81 0.97
N ILE A 40 -9.49 -8.62 0.82
CA ILE A 40 -9.91 -7.40 1.55
C ILE A 40 -10.48 -6.37 0.57
N GLY A 41 -11.69 -5.88 0.84
CA GLY A 41 -12.27 -4.77 0.10
C GLY A 41 -11.63 -3.42 0.44
N LEU A 42 -11.64 -2.48 -0.52
CA LEU A 42 -11.19 -1.11 -0.23
C LEU A 42 -12.02 -0.46 0.88
N ALA A 43 -13.33 -0.73 0.91
CA ALA A 43 -14.23 -0.25 1.94
C ALA A 43 -13.83 -0.76 3.34
N ASP A 44 -13.48 -2.04 3.47
CA ASP A 44 -13.04 -2.63 4.74
C ASP A 44 -11.75 -1.98 5.23
N LYS A 45 -10.78 -1.79 4.33
CA LYS A 45 -9.52 -1.10 4.63
C LYS A 45 -9.77 0.33 5.11
N GLN A 46 -10.72 1.05 4.51
CA GLN A 46 -11.11 2.39 4.96
C GLN A 46 -11.82 2.36 6.32
N ALA A 47 -12.70 1.38 6.56
CA ALA A 47 -13.39 1.20 7.82
C ALA A 47 -12.40 0.96 8.97
N VAL A 48 -11.43 0.06 8.78
CA VAL A 48 -10.37 -0.20 9.76
C VAL A 48 -9.55 1.07 10.03
N ASN A 49 -9.17 1.82 9.00
CA ASN A 49 -8.43 3.06 9.18
C ASN A 49 -9.22 4.09 10.01
N LYS A 50 -10.53 4.21 9.78
CA LYS A 50 -11.42 5.08 10.59
C LYS A 50 -11.54 4.59 12.03
N ALA A 51 -11.63 3.29 12.25
CA ALA A 51 -11.71 2.71 13.59
C ALA A 51 -10.42 2.97 14.39
N LEU A 52 -9.25 2.77 13.77
CA LEU A 52 -7.94 3.05 14.38
C LEU A 52 -7.74 4.52 14.75
N LEU A 53 -8.24 5.44 13.91
CA LEU A 53 -8.23 6.87 14.23
C LEU A 53 -9.11 7.18 15.45
N LYS A 54 -10.32 6.61 15.50
CA LYS A 54 -11.25 6.80 16.62
C LYS A 54 -10.77 6.18 17.93
N SER A 55 -9.95 5.13 17.87
CA SER A 55 -9.41 4.47 19.06
C SER A 55 -8.25 5.23 19.71
N GLY A 56 -7.74 6.30 19.08
CA GLY A 56 -6.57 7.04 19.57
C GLY A 56 -5.27 6.26 19.46
N ALA A 57 -5.20 5.25 18.57
CA ALA A 57 -3.99 4.46 18.36
C ALA A 57 -2.82 5.36 17.90
N ALA A 58 -1.62 5.10 18.43
CA ALA A 58 -0.43 5.83 18.01
C ALA A 58 -0.12 5.54 16.54
N ILE A 59 0.49 6.52 15.85
CA ILE A 59 0.76 6.42 14.41
C ILE A 59 1.59 5.17 14.04
N GLY A 60 2.49 4.73 14.92
CA GLY A 60 3.26 3.49 14.74
C GLY A 60 2.38 2.24 14.73
N GLU A 61 1.42 2.14 15.65
CA GLU A 61 0.46 1.04 15.75
C GLU A 61 -0.48 1.03 14.54
N MET A 62 -0.98 2.20 14.15
CA MET A 62 -1.81 2.36 12.97
C MET A 62 -1.07 1.89 11.71
N ASN A 63 0.19 2.30 11.53
CA ASN A 63 1.00 1.89 10.40
C ASN A 63 1.32 0.40 10.44
N CYS A 64 1.48 -0.18 11.64
CA CYS A 64 1.64 -1.61 11.82
C CYS A 64 0.43 -2.38 11.29
N VAL A 65 -0.80 -1.98 11.62
CA VAL A 65 -2.01 -2.63 11.07
C VAL A 65 -2.14 -2.36 9.57
N ARG A 66 -2.05 -1.09 9.15
CA ARG A 66 -2.28 -0.65 7.76
C ARG A 66 -1.34 -1.30 6.76
N LYS A 67 -0.08 -1.61 7.13
CA LYS A 67 0.85 -2.31 6.24
C LYS A 67 0.43 -3.77 6.03
N HIS A 68 -0.16 -4.45 7.01
CA HIS A 68 -0.63 -5.84 6.86
C HIS A 68 -1.89 -5.93 6.00
N LEU A 69 -2.73 -4.91 6.00
CA LEU A 69 -3.92 -4.81 5.15
C LEU A 69 -3.62 -4.29 3.73
N SER A 70 -2.39 -4.47 3.22
CA SER A 70 -1.97 -3.92 1.94
C SER A 70 -1.12 -4.89 1.15
N ALA A 71 -1.45 -5.05 -0.14
CA ALA A 71 -0.62 -5.81 -1.07
C ALA A 71 0.74 -5.14 -1.36
N ILE A 72 0.83 -3.81 -1.30
CA ILE A 72 2.04 -3.07 -1.75
C ILE A 72 2.83 -2.35 -0.65
N LYS A 73 2.25 -2.12 0.53
CA LYS A 73 2.95 -1.42 1.63
C LYS A 73 3.83 -2.38 2.43
N GLY A 74 4.72 -1.83 3.26
CA GLY A 74 5.61 -2.63 4.12
C GLY A 74 6.68 -3.38 3.32
N GLY A 75 7.26 -2.74 2.32
CA GLY A 75 8.30 -3.32 1.45
C GLY A 75 7.79 -4.24 0.34
N ARG A 76 6.50 -4.57 0.30
CA ARG A 76 5.95 -5.52 -0.68
C ARG A 76 6.02 -5.02 -2.13
N LEU A 77 5.88 -3.71 -2.37
CA LEU A 77 6.06 -3.16 -3.72
C LEU A 77 7.49 -3.41 -4.24
N ALA A 78 8.51 -3.21 -3.40
CA ALA A 78 9.89 -3.43 -3.78
C ALA A 78 10.22 -4.92 -3.99
N LYS A 79 9.50 -5.84 -3.31
CA LYS A 79 9.61 -7.29 -3.54
C LYS A 79 8.97 -7.75 -4.85
N ALA A 80 8.15 -6.92 -5.47
CA ALA A 80 7.54 -7.21 -6.75
C ALA A 80 8.35 -6.66 -7.94
N CYS A 81 9.40 -5.86 -7.67
CA CYS A 81 10.38 -5.43 -8.65
C CYS A 81 11.40 -6.53 -8.94
#